data_AF-A0AAV7S9V7-F1
#
_entry.id   AF-A0AAV7S9V7-F1
#
_cell.length_a   1.000
_cell.length_b   1.000
_cell.length_c   1.000
_cell.angle_alpha   90.00
_cell.angle_beta   90.00
_cell.angle_gamma   90.00
#
_symmetry.space_group_name_H-M   'P 1'
#
loop_
_entity.id
_entity.type
_entity.pdbx_description
1 polymer ?
#
loop_
_entity_poly.entity_id
_entity_poly.type
_entity_poly.pdbx_seq_one_letter_code
_entity_poly.pdbx_strand_id
1 'polypeptide(L)'
;MRTPIPTWQLQPAILEDDEFKHTIGLAIDTYFKTNEGSTTSTLEEWDAFKAVIRGKCLSAVAGERRALLHDIEKAEHNQRELERKCPKTPDLRASLTSAREKTIIANGRLCCHDNRAFLT
;
A
#
# COMPACT_ATOMS: atom_id res chain seq x y z
N MET A 1 29.68 -6.82 9.77
CA MET A 1 28.37 -6.42 10.35
C MET A 1 27.29 -7.19 9.62
N ARG A 2 26.45 -7.99 10.30
CA ARG A 2 25.30 -8.65 9.66
C ARG A 2 24.20 -7.62 9.46
N THR A 3 23.71 -7.45 8.24
CA THR A 3 22.48 -6.69 8.01
C THR A 3 21.35 -7.39 8.74
N PRO A 4 20.53 -6.67 9.54
CA PRO A 4 19.41 -7.29 10.22
C PRO A 4 18.44 -7.84 9.16
N ILE A 5 18.06 -9.11 9.31
CA ILE A 5 17.03 -9.71 8.46
C ILE A 5 15.76 -8.90 8.70
N PRO A 6 15.15 -8.30 7.66
CA PRO A 6 13.95 -7.51 7.84
C PRO A 6 12.87 -8.41 8.43
N THR A 7 12.48 -8.10 9.67
CA THR A 7 11.38 -8.79 10.33
C THR A 7 10.09 -8.40 9.64
N TRP A 8 9.27 -9.39 9.32
CA TRP A 8 7.96 -9.11 8.77
C TRP A 8 7.13 -8.32 9.78
N GLN A 9 6.45 -7.29 9.28
CA GLN A 9 5.53 -6.47 10.05
C GLN A 9 4.17 -6.46 9.34
N LEU A 10 3.11 -6.66 10.12
CA LEU A 10 1.74 -6.46 9.65
C LEU A 10 1.53 -4.97 9.39
N GLN A 11 0.97 -4.62 8.23
CA GLN A 11 0.59 -3.23 7.94
C GLN A 11 -0.71 -2.92 8.69
N PRO A 12 -0.75 -1.95 9.63
CA PRO A 12 -1.93 -1.71 10.45
C PRO A 12 -3.18 -1.34 9.64
N ALA A 13 -3.00 -0.67 8.49
CA ALA A 13 -4.09 -0.25 7.62
C ALA A 13 -4.97 -1.43 7.14
N ILE A 14 -4.42 -2.63 7.00
CA ILE A 14 -5.22 -3.80 6.59
C ILE A 14 -6.25 -4.21 7.65
N LEU A 15 -6.05 -3.81 8.91
CA LEU A 15 -7.00 -4.07 9.99
C LEU A 15 -8.23 -3.16 9.91
N GLU A 16 -8.18 -2.10 9.11
CA GLU A 16 -9.34 -1.22 8.89
C GLU A 16 -10.29 -1.80 7.85
N ASP A 17 -9.80 -2.64 6.93
CA ASP A 17 -10.56 -3.31 5.88
C ASP A 17 -11.58 -4.31 6.45
N ASP A 18 -12.87 -4.08 6.16
CA ASP A 18 -13.98 -4.91 6.63
C ASP A 18 -14.00 -6.31 6.03
N GLU A 19 -13.62 -6.47 4.77
CA GLU A 19 -13.52 -7.77 4.10
C GLU A 19 -12.38 -8.59 4.71
N PHE A 20 -11.25 -7.93 4.98
CA PHE A 20 -10.13 -8.56 5.68
C PHE A 20 -10.53 -9.03 7.08
N LYS A 21 -11.15 -8.14 7.89
CA LYS A 21 -11.65 -8.49 9.23
C LYS A 21 -12.61 -9.68 9.20
N HIS A 22 -13.56 -9.67 8.26
CA HIS A 22 -14.50 -10.77 8.09
C HIS A 22 -13.79 -12.09 7.76
N THR A 23 -12.85 -12.05 6.80
CA THR A 23 -12.08 -13.23 6.37
C THR A 23 -11.24 -13.81 7.51
N ILE A 24 -10.58 -12.97 8.29
CA ILE A 24 -9.80 -13.40 9.46
C ILE A 24 -10.72 -13.97 10.53
N GLY A 25 -11.87 -13.33 10.82
CA GLY A 25 -12.86 -13.86 11.76
C GLY A 25 -13.31 -15.28 11.39
N LEU A 26 -13.66 -15.50 10.12
CA LEU A 26 -14.00 -16.83 9.63
C LEU A 26 -12.86 -17.84 9.77
N ALA A 27 -11.61 -17.41 9.52
CA ALA A 27 -10.46 -18.28 9.68
C ALA A 27 -10.22 -18.69 11.14
N ILE A 28 -10.45 -17.77 12.09
CA ILE A 28 -10.37 -18.04 13.52
C ILE A 28 -11.42 -19.08 13.92
N ASP A 29 -12.69 -18.84 13.57
CA ASP A 29 -13.79 -19.75 13.88
C ASP A 29 -13.57 -21.14 13.27
N THR A 30 -13.13 -21.17 12.01
CA THR A 30 -12.87 -22.42 11.30
C THR A 30 -11.74 -23.20 11.96
N TYR A 31 -10.66 -22.51 12.38
CA TYR A 31 -9.54 -23.16 13.04
C TYR A 31 -9.99 -23.84 14.33
N PHE A 32 -10.67 -23.12 15.23
CA PHE A 32 -11.08 -23.70 16.52
C PHE A 32 -12.14 -24.79 16.35
N LYS A 33 -13.10 -24.63 15.43
CA LYS A 33 -14.08 -25.70 15.12
C LYS A 33 -13.41 -26.96 14.58
N THR A 34 -12.36 -26.83 13.79
CA THR A 34 -11.66 -27.98 13.18
C THR A 34 -10.77 -28.70 14.19
N ASN A 35 -10.26 -27.99 15.20
CA ASN A 35 -9.36 -28.53 16.21
C ASN A 35 -10.08 -28.82 17.55
N GLU A 36 -11.41 -28.67 17.60
CA GLU A 36 -12.20 -28.98 18.77
C GLU A 36 -12.03 -30.46 19.14
N GLY A 37 -11.64 -30.74 20.39
CA GLY A 37 -11.36 -32.10 20.87
C GLY A 37 -10.00 -32.66 20.49
N SER A 38 -9.07 -31.82 19.99
CA SER A 38 -7.68 -32.27 19.79
C SER A 38 -7.03 -32.66 21.13
N THR A 39 -6.15 -33.67 21.09
CA THR A 39 -5.31 -34.06 22.23
C THR A 39 -4.00 -33.26 22.30
N THR A 40 -3.85 -32.26 21.44
CA THR A 40 -2.67 -31.40 21.33
C THR A 40 -2.57 -30.48 22.53
N SER A 41 -1.36 -30.14 22.97
CA SER A 41 -1.20 -29.22 24.08
C SER A 41 -1.69 -27.82 23.69
N THR A 42 -2.21 -27.05 24.65
CA THR A 42 -2.68 -25.68 24.41
C THR A 42 -1.59 -24.79 23.82
N LEU A 43 -0.32 -25.04 24.16
CA LEU A 43 0.81 -24.28 23.63
C LEU A 43 1.01 -24.54 22.13
N GLU A 44 0.99 -25.80 21.73
CA GLU A 44 1.13 -26.20 20.32
C GLU A 44 -0.07 -25.71 19.50
N GLU A 45 -1.28 -25.79 20.06
CA GLU A 45 -2.49 -25.26 19.43
C GLU A 45 -2.37 -23.74 19.21
N TRP A 46 -1.87 -23.00 20.19
CA TRP A 46 -1.64 -21.57 20.09
C TRP A 46 -0.56 -21.20 19.06
N ASP A 47 0.53 -21.96 19.01
CA ASP A 47 1.60 -21.74 18.03
C ASP A 47 1.13 -22.03 16.60
N ALA A 48 0.39 -23.12 16.39
CA ALA A 48 -0.21 -23.45 15.12
C ALA A 48 -1.25 -22.41 14.68
N PHE A 49 -2.11 -21.97 15.60
CA PHE A 49 -3.09 -20.91 15.35
C PHE A 49 -2.42 -19.61 14.86
N LYS A 50 -1.40 -19.14 15.59
CA LYS A 50 -0.63 -17.95 15.19
C LYS A 50 0.00 -18.10 13.81
N ALA A 51 0.52 -19.28 13.48
CA ALA A 51 1.10 -19.56 12.17
C ALA A 51 0.04 -19.47 11.05
N VAL A 52 -1.17 -20.01 11.28
CA VAL A 52 -2.29 -19.91 10.34
C VAL A 52 -2.69 -18.46 10.09
N ILE A 53 -2.92 -17.69 11.16
CA ILE A 53 -3.32 -16.28 11.04
C ILE A 53 -2.24 -15.47 10.34
N ARG A 54 -0.97 -15.68 10.70
CA ARG A 54 0.16 -15.00 10.02
C ARG A 54 0.19 -15.34 8.53
N GLY A 55 -0.04 -16.60 8.16
CA GLY A 55 -0.13 -17.01 6.76
C GLY A 55 -1.25 -16.28 6.00
N LYS A 56 -2.42 -16.14 6.62
CA LYS A 56 -3.55 -15.40 6.04
C LYS A 56 -3.23 -13.92 5.82
N CYS A 57 -2.64 -13.26 6.82
CA CYS A 57 -2.22 -11.86 6.71
C CYS A 57 -1.19 -11.67 5.59
N LEU A 58 -0.20 -12.56 5.49
CA LEU A 58 0.81 -12.53 4.44
C LEU A 58 0.19 -12.67 3.04
N SER A 59 -0.75 -13.59 2.88
CA SER A 59 -1.44 -13.81 1.60
C SER A 59 -2.26 -12.59 1.18
N ALA A 60 -2.96 -11.94 2.12
CA ALA A 60 -3.76 -10.75 1.83
C ALA A 60 -2.88 -9.58 1.34
N VAL A 61 -1.84 -9.23 2.10
CA VAL A 61 -0.89 -8.16 1.75
C VAL A 61 -0.19 -8.45 0.42
N ALA A 62 0.18 -9.71 0.17
CA ALA A 62 0.79 -10.09 -1.11
C ALA A 62 -0.18 -9.96 -2.29
N GLY A 63 -1.47 -10.24 -2.08
CA GLY A 63 -2.53 -10.03 -3.05
C GLY A 63 -2.71 -8.57 -3.42
N GLU A 64 -2.90 -7.71 -2.42
CA GLU A 64 -3.00 -6.25 -2.59
C GLU A 64 -1.78 -5.68 -3.31
N ARG A 65 -0.57 -6.07 -2.88
CA ARG A 65 0.66 -5.62 -3.52
C ARG A 65 0.72 -6.03 -5.00
N ARG A 66 0.26 -7.24 -5.34
CA ARG A 66 0.22 -7.70 -6.74
C ARG A 66 -0.78 -6.90 -7.56
N ALA A 67 -1.95 -6.59 -6.99
CA ALA A 67 -2.95 -5.74 -7.63
C ALA A 67 -2.42 -4.33 -7.89
N LEU A 68 -1.80 -3.70 -6.89
CA LEU A 68 -1.17 -2.39 -7.02
C LEU A 68 -0.08 -2.35 -8.09
N LEU A 69 0.80 -3.36 -8.13
CA LEU A 69 1.85 -3.45 -9.15
C LEU A 69 1.26 -3.58 -10.56
N HIS A 70 0.23 -4.40 -10.72
CA HIS A 70 -0.47 -4.54 -11.99
C HIS A 70 -1.12 -3.22 -12.44
N ASP A 71 -1.72 -2.47 -11.52
CA ASP A 71 -2.31 -1.17 -11.84
C ASP A 71 -1.27 -0.12 -12.22
N ILE A 72 -0.11 -0.13 -11.56
CA ILE A 72 1.04 0.70 -11.94
C ILE A 72 1.51 0.34 -13.36
N GLU A 73 1.73 -0.94 -13.65
CA GLU A 73 2.16 -1.40 -14.97
C GLU A 73 1.16 -0.99 -16.07
N LYS A 74 -0.13 -1.12 -15.79
CA LYS A 74 -1.20 -0.69 -16.71
C LYS A 74 -1.18 0.82 -16.92
N ALA A 75 -1.01 1.61 -15.86
CA ALA A 75 -0.91 3.06 -15.95
C ALA A 75 0.32 3.50 -16.76
N GLU A 76 1.48 2.90 -16.51
CA GLU A 76 2.70 3.14 -17.27
C GLU A 76 2.54 2.78 -18.75
N HIS A 77 1.92 1.64 -19.04
CA HIS A 77 1.64 1.23 -20.41
C HIS A 77 0.75 2.25 -21.12
N ASN A 78 -0.35 2.66 -20.49
CA ASN A 78 -1.25 3.67 -21.02
C ASN A 78 -0.54 5.01 -21.25
N GLN A 79 0.33 5.42 -20.33
CA GLN A 79 1.13 6.63 -20.50
C GLN A 79 2.04 6.54 -21.73
N ARG A 80 2.76 5.43 -21.93
CA ARG A 80 3.64 5.22 -23.09
C ARG A 80 2.85 5.23 -24.40
N GLU A 81 1.67 4.62 -24.42
CA GLU A 81 0.80 4.61 -25.60
C GLU A 81 0.27 6.01 -25.94
N LEU A 82 -0.10 6.80 -24.93
CA LEU A 82 -0.50 8.20 -25.12
C LEU A 82 0.66 9.06 -25.62
N GLU A 83 1.88 8.87 -25.09
CA GLU A 83 3.08 9.55 -25.55
C GLU A 83 3.44 9.19 -27.01
N ARG A 84 3.16 7.96 -27.44
CA ARG A 84 3.32 7.53 -28.84
C ARG A 84 2.29 8.16 -29.77
N LYS A 85 1.01 8.20 -29.35
CA LYS A 85 -0.10 8.75 -30.14
C LYS A 85 -0.05 10.28 -30.27
N CYS A 86 0.50 10.96 -29.27
CA CYS A 86 0.75 12.39 -29.29
C CYS A 86 2.24 12.64 -29.11
N PRO A 87 3.06 12.43 -30.17
CA PRO A 87 4.48 12.75 -30.09
C PRO A 87 4.58 14.24 -29.79
N LYS A 88 5.04 14.56 -28.58
CA LYS A 88 5.33 15.96 -28.22
C LYS A 88 6.36 16.43 -29.25
N THR A 89 5.98 17.35 -30.14
CA THR A 89 6.99 18.11 -30.87
C THR A 89 7.90 18.73 -29.81
N PRO A 90 9.23 18.79 -30.04
CA PRO A 90 10.20 19.25 -29.03
C PRO A 90 9.82 20.61 -28.42
N ASP A 91 9.09 21.43 -29.17
CA ASP A 91 8.55 22.74 -28.79
C ASP A 91 7.46 22.69 -27.69
N LEU A 92 6.62 21.65 -27.67
CA LEU A 92 5.54 21.49 -26.68
C LEU A 92 6.07 21.00 -25.32
N ARG A 93 7.15 20.22 -25.30
CA ARG A 93 7.73 19.69 -24.05
C ARG A 93 8.36 20.82 -23.22
N ALA A 94 9.09 21.73 -23.88
CA ALA A 94 9.66 22.94 -23.27
C ALA A 94 8.57 23.90 -22.77
N SER A 95 7.49 24.05 -23.55
CA SER A 95 6.34 24.88 -23.18
C SER A 95 5.56 24.32 -21.97
N LEU A 96 5.42 23.00 -21.85
CA LEU A 96 4.76 22.34 -20.71
C LEU A 96 5.58 22.38 -19.42
N THR A 97 6.91 22.23 -19.48
CA THR A 97 7.77 22.44 -18.29
C THR A 97 7.76 23.89 -17.85
N SER A 98 7.85 24.84 -18.79
CA SER A 98 7.74 26.27 -18.48
C SER A 98 6.36 26.63 -17.91
N ALA A 99 5.28 26.04 -18.43
CA ALA A 99 3.94 26.22 -17.89
C ALA A 99 3.81 25.64 -16.47
N ARG A 100 4.33 24.44 -16.22
CA ARG A 100 4.35 23.84 -14.88
C ARG A 100 5.16 24.67 -13.89
N GLU A 101 6.33 25.18 -14.27
CA GLU A 101 7.14 26.08 -13.44
C GLU A 101 6.42 27.41 -13.18
N LYS A 102 5.77 28.01 -14.18
CA LYS A 102 4.96 29.23 -14.00
C LYS A 102 3.77 29.00 -13.07
N THR A 103 3.10 27.86 -13.16
CA THR A 103 2.00 27.49 -12.25
C THR A 103 2.50 27.22 -10.83
N ILE A 104 3.66 26.59 -10.66
CA ILE A 104 4.28 26.39 -9.33
C ILE A 104 4.69 27.74 -8.73
N ILE A 105 5.20 28.69 -9.51
CA ILE A 105 5.55 30.03 -9.02
C ILE A 105 4.28 30.85 -8.73
N ALA A 106 3.22 30.73 -9.53
CA ALA A 106 1.95 31.41 -9.30
C ALA A 106 1.24 30.90 -8.04
N ASN A 107 1.21 29.58 -7.83
CA ASN A 107 0.61 28.96 -6.64
C ASN A 107 1.55 29.02 -5.42
N GLY A 108 2.86 29.03 -5.63
CA GLY A 108 3.86 29.26 -4.58
C GLY A 108 3.90 30.71 -4.09
N ARG A 109 3.56 31.69 -4.94
CA ARG A 109 3.33 33.08 -4.50
C ARG A 109 2.04 33.26 -3.70
N LEU A 110 1.10 32.32 -3.78
CA LEU A 110 -0.08 32.33 -2.91
C LEU A 110 0.23 31.83 -1.49
N CYS A 111 1.32 31.10 -1.27
CA CYS A 111 1.71 30.58 0.06
C CYS A 111 2.78 31.40 0.79
N CYS A 112 3.33 32.47 0.20
CA CYS A 112 4.38 33.29 0.84
C CYS A 112 3.87 34.57 1.53
N HIS A 113 2.56 34.85 1.50
CA HIS A 113 1.96 36.00 2.18
C HIS A 113 0.86 35.57 3.13
N ASP A 114 1.19 34.72 4.10
CA ASP A 114 0.63 34.80 5.46
C ASP A 114 1.32 33.81 6.39
N ASN A 115 2.44 34.23 6.96
CA ASN A 115 2.90 33.72 8.25
C ASN A 115 3.75 34.76 8.97
N ARG A 116 3.11 35.91 9.26
CA ARG A 116 3.59 36.86 10.26
C ARG A 116 2.52 37.09 11.32
N ALA A 117 2.18 36.03 12.05
CA ALA A 117 1.59 36.13 13.37
C ALA A 117 1.66 34.74 14.02
N PHE A 118 2.67 34.49 14.84
CA PHE A 118 2.62 33.65 16.06
C PHE A 118 4.02 33.61 16.68
N LEU A 119 4.46 34.77 17.18
CA LEU A 119 5.42 34.88 18.27
C LEU A 119 5.08 36.16 19.05
N THR A 120 4.20 36.01 20.03
CA THR A 120 4.16 36.75 21.30
C THR A 120 3.66 35.79 22.36
#